data_AF-A0A3E0MWP7-F1
#
_entry.id   AF-A0A3E0MWP7-F1
#
_cell.length_a   1.000
_cell.length_b   1.000
_cell.length_c   1.000
_cell.angle_alpha   90.00
_cell.angle_beta   90.00
_cell.angle_gamma   90.00
#
_symmetry.space_group_name_H-M   'P 1'
#
loop_
_entity.id
_entity.type
_entity.pdbx_description
1 polymer ?
#
loop_
_entity_poly.entity_id
_entity_poly.type
_entity_poly.pdbx_seq_one_letter_code
_entity_poly.pdbx_strand_id
1 'polypeptide(L)'
;MKIKQALEILQLEKLPVSKEEIDTAYKVRAKELHPDVGGSEEAFQSLTEAYELALRGLDVVLDAAKIDPVEEALKKKRAAMREEMLKRRAVEDHQRNVQATKWIYSILTVLGIAVLVIFVKPYINKFMVERNPIEQMGTVTYSDRTDKFTVKWNWDGTNYEKTFKGRFVDAKWLVADAGMPVILGNQYIVRFNANRPNFAVLKDEYISPETAEVYFNIVRHPLAEHLGISVEDPSVVCLYWSILDRFGVDGLGHILFSHTPFRKNWYHNEGTFQGLVESEAYKKLYRSCLVRPE
;
A
#
# COMPACT_ATOMS: atom_id res chain seq x y z
N MET A 1 -39.45 58.77 22.19
CA MET A 1 -39.16 59.65 23.35
C MET A 1 -37.73 59.41 23.86
N LYS A 2 -36.99 60.46 24.25
CA LYS A 2 -35.61 60.35 24.80
C LYS A 2 -35.63 60.16 26.33
N ILE A 3 -34.58 59.58 26.92
CA ILE A 3 -34.52 59.33 28.38
C ILE A 3 -34.69 60.60 29.23
N LYS A 4 -34.14 61.74 28.80
CA LYS A 4 -34.36 63.03 29.48
C LYS A 4 -35.83 63.46 29.47
N GLN A 5 -36.52 63.27 28.35
CA GLN A 5 -37.95 63.58 28.22
C GLN A 5 -38.81 62.61 29.04
N ALA A 6 -38.43 61.33 29.12
CA ALA A 6 -39.10 60.35 29.97
C ALA A 6 -39.00 60.73 31.46
N LEU A 7 -37.83 61.19 31.89
CA LEU A 7 -37.60 61.67 33.26
C LEU A 7 -38.39 62.94 33.57
N GLU A 8 -38.47 63.89 32.63
CA GLU A 8 -39.31 65.09 32.77
C GLU A 8 -40.80 64.76 32.91
N ILE A 9 -41.32 63.80 32.11
CA ILE A 9 -42.72 63.35 32.20
C ILE A 9 -43.01 62.69 33.56
N LEU A 10 -42.07 61.89 34.06
CA LEU A 10 -42.13 61.26 35.38
C LEU A 10 -41.82 62.21 36.56
N GLN A 11 -41.45 63.48 36.30
CA GLN A 11 -40.96 64.44 37.29
C GLN A 11 -39.76 63.94 38.11
N LEU A 12 -38.84 63.24 37.46
CA LEU A 12 -37.59 62.79 38.05
C LEU A 12 -36.43 63.65 37.51
N GLU A 13 -35.61 64.22 38.39
CA GLU A 13 -34.44 65.02 37.96
C GLU A 13 -33.33 64.17 37.34
N LYS A 14 -33.26 62.90 37.74
CA LYS A 14 -32.29 61.91 37.27
C LYS A 14 -32.90 60.52 37.31
N LEU A 15 -32.31 59.58 36.57
CA LEU A 15 -32.69 58.19 36.65
C LEU A 15 -32.45 57.70 38.10
N PRO A 16 -33.48 57.21 38.79
CA PRO A 16 -33.35 56.75 40.17
C PRO A 16 -32.57 55.43 40.24
N VAL A 17 -32.09 55.10 41.43
CA VAL A 17 -31.23 53.92 41.66
C VAL A 17 -32.06 52.66 41.92
N SER A 18 -33.35 52.82 42.20
CA SER A 18 -34.27 51.73 42.51
C SER A 18 -35.49 51.74 41.60
N LYS A 19 -36.00 50.55 41.29
CA LYS A 19 -37.26 50.37 40.56
C LYS A 19 -38.46 50.98 41.31
N GLU A 20 -38.43 50.90 42.64
CA GLU A 20 -39.50 51.39 43.52
C GLU A 20 -39.73 52.90 43.39
N GLU A 21 -38.67 53.68 43.18
CA GLU A 21 -38.74 55.12 42.93
C GLU A 21 -39.40 55.46 41.57
N ILE A 22 -39.19 54.62 40.55
CA ILE A 22 -39.85 54.77 39.24
C ILE A 22 -41.34 54.42 39.36
N ASP A 23 -41.65 53.32 40.06
CA ASP A 23 -43.03 52.85 40.28
C ASP A 23 -43.87 53.87 41.08
N THR A 24 -43.26 54.50 42.09
CA THR A 24 -43.93 55.51 42.92
C THR A 24 -44.19 56.79 42.14
N ALA A 25 -43.21 57.29 41.39
CA ALA A 25 -43.38 58.46 40.52
C ALA A 25 -44.47 58.23 39.46
N TYR A 26 -44.48 57.04 38.84
CA TYR A 26 -45.52 56.65 37.89
C TYR A 26 -46.91 56.62 38.54
N LYS A 27 -47.05 56.02 39.73
CA LYS A 27 -48.35 55.93 40.43
C LYS A 27 -48.92 57.29 40.82
N VAL A 28 -48.07 58.23 41.23
CA VAL A 28 -48.50 59.60 41.55
C VAL A 28 -49.02 60.28 40.29
N ARG A 29 -48.26 60.22 39.21
CA ARG A 29 -48.64 60.84 37.93
C ARG A 29 -49.84 60.17 37.26
N ALA A 30 -49.95 58.85 37.39
CA ALA A 30 -51.06 58.10 36.84
C ALA A 30 -52.38 58.51 37.49
N LYS A 31 -52.39 58.88 38.78
CA LYS A 31 -53.59 59.40 39.47
C LYS A 31 -53.98 60.81 39.00
N GLU A 32 -53.02 61.63 38.59
CA GLU A 32 -53.27 63.00 38.13
C GLU A 32 -53.71 63.06 36.66
N LEU A 33 -53.18 62.16 35.83
CA LEU A 33 -53.33 62.18 34.38
C LEU A 33 -54.30 61.11 33.85
N HIS A 34 -54.99 60.37 34.73
CA HIS A 34 -55.92 59.32 34.31
C HIS A 34 -57.11 59.93 33.55
N PRO A 35 -57.54 59.34 32.41
CA PRO A 35 -58.68 59.84 31.64
C PRO A 35 -59.98 59.99 32.46
N ASP A 36 -60.23 59.06 33.38
CA ASP A 36 -61.43 59.05 34.23
C ASP A 36 -61.52 60.19 35.26
N VAL A 37 -60.41 60.87 35.57
CA VAL A 37 -60.37 62.05 36.46
C VAL A 37 -60.18 63.36 35.69
N GLY A 38 -60.36 63.32 34.36
CA GLY A 38 -60.29 64.50 33.49
C GLY A 38 -58.95 64.68 32.77
N GLY A 39 -58.06 63.69 32.81
CA GLY A 39 -56.84 63.65 31.99
C GLY A 39 -57.11 63.31 30.52
N SER A 40 -56.12 63.51 29.65
CA SER A 40 -56.21 63.05 28.26
C SER A 40 -55.56 61.68 28.08
N GLU A 41 -56.14 60.86 27.20
CA GLU A 41 -55.60 59.53 26.87
C GLU A 41 -54.17 59.62 26.30
N GLU A 42 -53.87 60.65 25.52
CA GLU A 42 -52.54 60.93 24.97
C GLU A 42 -51.49 61.23 26.05
N ALA A 43 -51.88 61.95 27.11
CA ALA A 43 -50.99 62.25 28.23
C ALA A 43 -50.69 60.99 29.05
N PHE A 44 -51.67 60.10 29.20
CA PHE A 44 -51.49 58.83 29.90
C PHE A 44 -50.60 57.85 29.12
N GLN A 45 -50.79 57.75 27.79
CA GLN A 45 -49.90 56.94 26.93
C GLN A 45 -48.45 57.43 26.99
N SER A 46 -48.24 58.75 26.94
CA SER A 46 -46.91 59.35 27.07
C SER A 46 -46.25 59.05 28.43
N LEU A 47 -47.05 58.97 29.51
CA LEU A 47 -46.59 58.57 30.84
C LEU A 47 -46.19 57.09 30.90
N THR A 48 -46.96 56.20 30.27
CA THR A 48 -46.62 54.76 30.20
C THR A 48 -45.34 54.52 29.40
N GLU A 49 -45.16 55.20 28.26
CA GLU A 49 -43.91 55.13 27.51
C GLU A 49 -42.72 55.66 28.33
N ALA A 50 -42.91 56.75 29.07
CA ALA A 50 -41.91 57.33 29.99
C ALA A 50 -41.44 56.32 31.04
N TYR A 51 -42.39 55.62 31.66
CA TYR A 51 -42.14 54.58 32.65
C TYR A 51 -41.35 53.39 32.10
N GLU A 52 -41.75 52.83 30.95
CA GLU A 52 -41.03 51.71 30.35
C GLU A 52 -39.59 52.06 29.95
N LEU A 53 -39.39 53.27 29.41
CA LEU A 53 -38.08 53.73 28.98
C LEU A 53 -37.14 53.96 30.17
N ALA A 54 -37.66 54.43 31.30
CA ALA A 54 -36.90 54.58 32.55
C ALA A 54 -36.47 53.22 33.11
N LEU A 55 -37.35 52.21 33.09
CA LEU A 55 -37.01 50.84 33.53
C LEU A 55 -35.88 50.22 32.69
N ARG A 56 -35.96 50.30 31.35
CA ARG A 56 -34.90 49.78 30.46
C ARG A 56 -33.57 50.51 30.68
N GLY A 57 -33.62 51.81 30.96
CA GLY A 57 -32.43 52.59 31.30
C GLY A 57 -31.75 52.10 32.58
N LEU A 58 -32.53 51.72 33.60
CA LEU A 58 -32.01 51.21 34.87
C LEU A 58 -31.29 49.86 34.70
N ASP A 59 -31.85 48.94 33.91
CA ASP A 59 -31.26 47.62 33.66
C ASP A 59 -29.89 47.71 32.98
N VAL A 60 -29.73 48.57 31.98
CA VAL A 60 -28.45 48.76 31.26
C VAL A 60 -27.35 49.28 32.18
N VAL A 61 -27.70 50.20 33.09
CA VAL A 61 -26.75 50.77 34.07
C VAL A 61 -26.33 49.72 35.10
N LEU A 62 -27.28 48.90 35.56
CA LEU A 62 -27.01 47.80 36.50
C LEU A 62 -26.13 46.71 35.88
N ASP A 63 -26.29 46.40 34.59
CA ASP A 63 -25.47 45.40 33.91
C ASP A 63 -24.06 45.90 33.55
N ALA A 64 -23.92 47.19 33.21
CA ALA A 64 -22.59 47.80 33.02
C ALA A 64 -21.77 47.85 34.32
N ALA A 65 -22.43 48.01 35.48
CA ALA A 65 -21.79 48.05 36.79
C ALA A 65 -21.32 46.69 37.32
N LYS A 66 -21.72 45.57 36.69
CA LYS A 66 -21.32 44.19 37.08
C LYS A 66 -19.97 43.75 36.47
N ILE A 67 -19.34 44.54 35.61
CA ILE A 67 -18.04 44.19 35.03
C ILE A 67 -16.93 44.46 36.06
N ASP A 68 -16.51 43.40 36.76
CA ASP A 68 -15.45 43.46 37.75
C ASP A 68 -14.08 43.63 37.07
N PRO A 69 -13.33 44.73 37.34
CA PRO A 69 -12.00 44.97 36.77
C PRO A 69 -10.99 43.86 37.11
N VAL A 70 -11.21 43.10 38.19
CA VAL A 70 -10.38 41.95 38.57
C VAL A 70 -10.55 40.78 37.59
N GLU A 71 -11.76 40.56 37.07
CA GLU A 71 -12.05 39.47 36.15
C GLU A 71 -11.44 39.70 34.76
N GLU A 72 -11.44 40.95 34.29
CA GLU A 72 -10.83 41.34 33.02
C GLU A 72 -9.29 41.22 33.08
N ALA A 73 -8.68 41.62 34.20
CA ALA A 73 -7.25 41.45 34.44
C ALA A 73 -6.85 39.95 34.48
N LEU A 74 -7.67 39.10 35.09
CA LEU A 74 -7.48 37.65 35.11
C LEU A 74 -7.58 37.03 33.72
N LYS A 75 -8.54 37.47 32.90
CA LYS A 75 -8.71 37.05 31.50
C LYS A 75 -7.48 37.41 30.65
N LYS A 76 -6.94 38.62 30.79
CA LYS A 76 -5.71 39.05 30.09
C LYS A 76 -4.49 38.21 30.49
N LYS A 77 -4.31 37.93 31.78
CA LYS A 77 -3.22 37.03 32.26
C LYS A 77 -3.35 35.61 31.68
N ARG A 78 -4.56 35.05 31.64
CA ARG A 78 -4.81 33.72 31.05
C ARG A 78 -4.57 33.72 29.53
N ALA A 79 -4.92 34.78 28.82
CA ALA A 79 -4.65 34.91 27.38
C ALA A 79 -3.14 34.97 27.10
N ALA A 80 -2.41 35.81 27.83
CA ALA A 80 -0.95 35.90 27.71
C ALA A 80 -0.26 34.56 28.01
N MET A 81 -0.69 33.85 29.06
CA MET A 81 -0.16 32.53 29.41
C MET A 81 -0.47 31.48 28.32
N ARG A 82 -1.65 31.54 27.70
CA ARG A 82 -2.01 30.66 26.57
C ARG A 82 -1.15 30.93 25.35
N GLU A 83 -0.92 32.19 24.99
CA GLU A 83 -0.04 32.54 23.86
C GLU A 83 1.40 32.07 24.07
N GLU A 84 1.95 32.25 25.27
CA GLU A 84 3.28 31.75 25.61
C GLU A 84 3.35 30.22 25.55
N MET A 85 2.33 29.53 26.05
CA MET A 85 2.24 28.06 25.97
C MET A 85 2.15 27.58 24.52
N LEU A 86 1.38 28.24 23.67
CA LEU A 86 1.27 27.91 22.25
C LEU A 86 2.58 28.13 21.50
N LYS A 87 3.30 29.22 21.79
CA LYS A 87 4.64 29.48 21.23
C LYS A 87 5.64 28.40 21.66
N ARG A 88 5.64 27.99 22.93
CA ARG A 88 6.51 26.90 23.42
C ARG A 88 6.19 25.57 22.73
N ARG A 89 4.90 25.21 22.63
CA ARG A 89 4.47 24.00 21.91
C ARG A 89 4.87 24.01 20.44
N ALA A 90 4.70 25.15 19.75
CA ALA A 90 5.07 25.26 18.34
C ALA A 90 6.57 25.04 18.11
N VAL A 91 7.42 25.53 19.02
CA VAL A 91 8.88 25.31 18.96
C VAL A 91 9.23 23.84 19.26
N GLU A 92 8.61 23.25 20.29
CA GLU A 92 8.81 21.84 20.64
C GLU A 92 8.37 20.91 19.50
N ASP A 93 7.19 21.15 18.90
CA ASP A 93 6.69 20.38 17.77
C ASP A 93 7.56 20.56 16.53
N HIS A 94 8.08 21.77 16.27
CA HIS A 94 9.03 21.98 15.17
C HIS A 94 10.32 21.18 15.37
N GLN A 95 10.87 21.16 16.58
CA GLN A 95 12.06 20.37 16.89
C GLN A 95 11.80 18.85 16.76
N ARG A 96 10.66 18.37 17.26
CA ARG A 96 10.23 16.97 17.11
C ARG A 96 10.04 16.60 15.65
N ASN A 97 9.44 17.48 14.85
CA ASN A 97 9.27 17.25 13.42
C ASN A 97 10.62 17.20 12.69
N VAL A 98 11.55 18.13 12.96
CA VAL A 98 12.89 18.09 12.37
C VAL A 98 13.63 16.80 12.75
N GLN A 99 13.54 16.38 14.02
CA GLN A 99 14.16 15.13 14.47
C GLN A 99 13.50 13.91 13.81
N ALA A 100 12.17 13.86 13.74
CA ALA A 100 11.42 12.80 13.09
C ALA A 100 11.73 12.73 11.59
N THR A 101 11.78 13.87 10.90
CA THR A 101 12.13 13.95 9.48
C THR A 101 13.55 13.45 9.22
N LYS A 102 14.53 13.78 10.07
CA LYS A 102 15.89 13.22 9.97
C LYS A 102 15.89 11.70 10.10
N TRP A 103 15.16 11.14 11.06
CA TRP A 103 15.03 9.69 11.22
C TRP A 103 14.36 9.03 10.01
N ILE A 104 13.30 9.65 9.47
CA ILE A 104 12.63 9.17 8.25
C ILE A 104 13.60 9.11 7.08
N TYR A 105 14.40 10.17 6.85
CA TYR A 105 15.41 10.17 5.79
C TYR A 105 16.48 9.10 5.99
N SER A 106 16.95 8.91 7.23
CA SER A 106 17.91 7.84 7.56
C SER A 106 17.35 6.45 7.24
N ILE A 107 16.10 6.18 7.65
CA ILE A 107 15.43 4.91 7.36
C ILE A 107 15.28 4.71 5.84
N LEU A 108 14.78 5.72 5.12
CA LEU A 108 14.63 5.66 3.67
C LEU A 108 15.96 5.42 2.95
N THR A 109 17.05 6.03 3.43
CA THR A 109 18.39 5.83 2.87
C THR A 109 18.86 4.39 3.05
N VAL A 110 18.70 3.82 4.25
CA VAL A 110 19.05 2.42 4.52
C VAL A 110 18.21 1.47 3.66
N LEU A 111 16.91 1.74 3.53
CA LEU A 111 16.00 0.95 2.71
C LEU A 111 16.38 1.03 1.23
N GLY A 112 16.73 2.22 0.74
CA GLY A 112 17.25 2.43 -0.61
C GLY A 112 18.53 1.65 -0.90
N ILE A 113 19.49 1.67 0.04
CA ILE A 113 20.73 0.88 -0.08
C ILE A 113 20.44 -0.62 -0.08
N ALA A 114 19.54 -1.10 0.78
CA ALA A 114 19.16 -2.50 0.83
C ALA A 114 18.54 -2.97 -0.51
N VAL A 115 17.64 -2.17 -1.08
CA VAL A 115 17.06 -2.42 -2.40
C VAL A 115 18.15 -2.44 -3.48
N LEU A 116 19.07 -1.47 -3.47
CA LEU A 116 20.19 -1.43 -4.42
C LEU A 116 21.04 -2.71 -4.36
N VAL A 117 21.37 -3.19 -3.16
CA VAL A 117 22.14 -4.43 -2.97
C VAL A 117 21.41 -5.64 -3.55
N ILE A 118 20.09 -5.74 -3.36
CA ILE A 118 19.28 -6.83 -3.91
C ILE A 118 19.36 -6.84 -5.44
N PHE A 119 19.26 -5.68 -6.10
CA PHE A 119 19.35 -5.58 -7.55
C PHE A 119 20.76 -5.80 -8.10
N VAL A 120 21.81 -5.35 -7.41
CA VAL A 120 23.20 -5.43 -7.89
C VAL A 120 23.81 -6.82 -7.67
N LYS A 121 23.42 -7.55 -6.62
CA LYS A 121 23.93 -8.89 -6.29
C LYS A 121 23.92 -9.91 -7.46
N PRO A 122 22.84 -10.09 -8.24
CA PRO A 122 22.84 -11.03 -9.36
C PRO A 122 23.85 -10.63 -10.46
N TYR A 123 23.99 -9.33 -10.74
CA TYR A 123 24.97 -8.83 -11.71
C TYR A 123 26.40 -9.09 -11.26
N ILE A 124 26.72 -8.85 -9.98
CA ILE A 124 28.04 -9.18 -9.42
C ILE A 124 28.29 -10.69 -9.55
N ASN A 125 27.30 -11.53 -9.25
CA ASN A 125 27.46 -12.98 -9.37
C ASN A 125 27.79 -13.40 -10.80
N LYS A 126 27.03 -12.90 -11.79
CA LYS A 126 27.27 -13.19 -13.20
C LYS A 126 28.63 -12.68 -13.68
N PHE A 127 28.97 -11.43 -13.36
CA PHE A 127 30.27 -10.84 -13.68
C PHE A 127 31.44 -11.62 -13.09
N MET A 128 31.31 -12.06 -11.83
CA MET A 128 32.33 -12.89 -11.19
C MET A 128 32.48 -14.25 -11.88
N VAL A 129 31.38 -14.90 -12.29
CA VAL A 129 31.44 -16.17 -13.06
C VAL A 129 32.17 -15.99 -14.39
N GLU A 130 31.91 -14.90 -15.12
CA GLU A 130 32.48 -14.65 -16.45
C GLU A 130 33.99 -14.43 -16.45
N ARG A 131 34.59 -14.04 -15.32
CA ARG A 131 36.05 -13.82 -15.24
C ARG A 131 36.90 -15.08 -15.42
N ASN A 132 36.41 -16.24 -14.98
CA ASN A 132 37.10 -17.51 -15.16
C ASN A 132 36.09 -18.67 -15.14
N PRO A 133 35.29 -18.81 -16.22
CA PRO A 133 34.13 -19.68 -16.24
C PRO A 133 34.51 -21.13 -16.47
N ILE A 134 33.95 -22.02 -15.66
CA ILE A 134 33.98 -23.47 -15.84
C ILE A 134 32.56 -24.00 -15.78
N GLU A 135 32.29 -25.04 -16.56
CA GLU A 135 31.00 -25.70 -16.65
C GLU A 135 31.15 -27.15 -16.18
N GLN A 136 30.30 -27.56 -15.23
CA GLN A 136 30.24 -28.93 -14.72
C GLN A 136 28.79 -29.35 -14.56
N MET A 137 28.55 -30.66 -14.62
CA MET A 137 27.23 -31.20 -14.30
C MET A 137 27.01 -31.11 -12.79
N GLY A 138 25.94 -30.43 -12.40
CA GLY A 138 25.49 -30.36 -11.02
C GLY A 138 24.21 -31.17 -10.83
N THR A 139 24.08 -31.86 -9.70
CA THR A 139 22.91 -32.67 -9.34
C THR A 139 22.07 -31.96 -8.28
N VAL A 140 20.76 -31.95 -8.46
CA VAL A 140 19.82 -31.45 -7.44
C VAL A 140 19.77 -32.43 -6.28
N THR A 141 20.14 -31.97 -5.09
CA THR A 141 20.15 -32.81 -3.88
C THR A 141 19.11 -32.42 -2.85
N TYR A 142 18.53 -31.23 -2.97
CA TYR A 142 17.50 -30.74 -2.06
C TYR A 142 16.53 -29.83 -2.80
N SER A 143 15.26 -29.90 -2.42
CA SER A 143 14.22 -28.96 -2.81
C SER A 143 13.30 -28.76 -1.60
N ASP A 144 13.01 -27.51 -1.27
CA ASP A 144 12.00 -27.17 -0.25
C ASP A 144 10.56 -27.28 -0.78
N ARG A 145 10.42 -27.56 -2.08
CA ARG A 145 9.15 -27.60 -2.83
C ARG A 145 8.36 -26.30 -2.77
N THR A 146 8.98 -25.18 -2.38
CA THR A 146 8.38 -23.86 -2.35
C THR A 146 9.08 -22.91 -3.33
N ASP A 147 10.32 -22.52 -3.06
CA ASP A 147 11.00 -21.50 -3.87
C ASP A 147 12.51 -21.73 -3.97
N LYS A 148 13.06 -22.77 -3.35
CA LYS A 148 14.50 -23.02 -3.33
C LYS A 148 14.85 -24.48 -3.56
N PHE A 149 15.98 -24.66 -4.20
CA PHE A 149 16.59 -25.96 -4.40
C PHE A 149 18.10 -25.83 -4.37
N THR A 150 18.79 -26.88 -3.96
CA THR A 150 20.24 -26.92 -3.86
C THR A 150 20.79 -27.87 -4.91
N VAL A 151 21.75 -27.37 -5.68
CA VAL A 151 22.50 -28.14 -6.66
C VAL A 151 23.92 -28.33 -6.16
N LYS A 152 24.43 -29.56 -6.26
CA LYS A 152 25.79 -29.94 -5.90
C LYS A 152 26.59 -30.32 -7.13
N TRP A 153 27.83 -29.88 -7.22
CA TRP A 153 28.76 -30.28 -8.28
C TRP A 153 30.15 -30.52 -7.71
N ASN A 154 30.94 -31.34 -8.39
CA ASN A 154 32.32 -31.61 -8.02
C ASN A 154 33.26 -30.75 -8.87
N TRP A 155 34.24 -30.12 -8.21
CA TRP A 155 35.30 -29.39 -8.89
C TRP A 155 36.60 -29.56 -8.11
N ASP A 156 37.67 -29.95 -8.79
CA ASP A 156 39.00 -30.17 -8.20
C ASP A 156 38.97 -31.08 -6.95
N GLY A 157 38.20 -32.17 -7.02
CA GLY A 157 38.02 -33.13 -5.94
C GLY A 157 37.17 -32.63 -4.76
N THR A 158 36.71 -31.37 -4.79
CA THR A 158 35.87 -30.78 -3.73
C THR A 158 34.42 -30.67 -4.20
N ASN A 159 33.49 -31.05 -3.32
CA ASN A 159 32.07 -30.89 -3.58
C ASN A 159 31.61 -29.48 -3.17
N TYR A 160 31.06 -28.75 -4.12
CA TYR A 160 30.44 -27.44 -3.91
C TYR A 160 28.93 -27.58 -3.97
N GLU A 161 28.24 -26.73 -3.23
CA GLU A 161 26.78 -26.66 -3.24
C GLU A 161 26.32 -25.21 -3.28
N LYS A 162 25.22 -24.97 -3.98
CA LYS A 162 24.57 -23.66 -4.00
C LYS A 162 23.07 -23.80 -4.07
N THR A 163 22.40 -22.98 -3.27
CA THR A 163 20.95 -22.82 -3.33
C THR A 163 20.58 -21.82 -4.42
N PHE A 164 19.73 -22.27 -5.33
CA PHE A 164 19.11 -21.48 -6.37
C PHE A 164 17.64 -21.21 -6.01
N LYS A 165 17.09 -20.17 -6.61
CA LYS A 165 15.66 -19.85 -6.49
C LYS A 165 14.93 -20.42 -7.69
N GLY A 166 13.74 -20.96 -7.45
CA GLY A 166 12.79 -21.34 -8.48
C GLY A 166 11.45 -20.64 -8.28
N ARG A 167 10.46 -21.04 -9.07
CA ARG A 167 9.09 -20.55 -8.96
C ARG A 167 8.15 -21.68 -8.61
N PHE A 168 7.26 -21.48 -7.65
CA PHE A 168 6.18 -22.44 -7.41
C PHE A 168 5.05 -22.21 -8.41
N VAL A 169 4.71 -23.23 -9.19
CA VAL A 169 3.73 -23.17 -10.26
C VAL A 169 2.64 -24.21 -10.05
N ASP A 170 1.40 -23.77 -10.27
CA ASP A 170 0.17 -24.58 -10.18
C ASP A 170 0.03 -25.37 -8.87
N ALA A 171 0.53 -24.80 -7.77
CA ALA A 171 0.56 -25.42 -6.44
C ALA A 171 1.20 -26.82 -6.39
N LYS A 172 2.00 -27.18 -7.40
CA LYS A 172 2.48 -28.55 -7.61
C LYS A 172 3.97 -28.61 -7.91
N TRP A 173 4.47 -27.70 -8.75
CA TRP A 173 5.81 -27.79 -9.31
C TRP A 173 6.68 -26.64 -8.83
N LEU A 174 7.86 -26.96 -8.30
CA LEU A 174 8.96 -25.99 -8.25
C LEU A 174 9.64 -26.02 -9.61
N VAL A 175 9.58 -24.94 -10.38
CA VAL A 175 10.20 -24.83 -11.71
C VAL A 175 11.45 -23.95 -11.66
N ALA A 176 12.44 -24.31 -12.47
CA ALA A 176 13.60 -23.45 -12.72
C ALA A 176 13.27 -22.38 -13.78
N ASP A 177 14.26 -21.60 -14.21
CA ASP A 177 14.06 -20.45 -15.11
C ASP A 177 13.64 -20.90 -16.52
N ALA A 178 14.21 -22.00 -17.03
CA ALA A 178 13.80 -22.69 -18.26
C ALA A 178 12.39 -23.31 -18.17
N GLY A 179 11.78 -23.30 -16.98
CA GLY A 179 10.37 -23.58 -16.73
C GLY A 179 9.99 -25.04 -16.53
N MET A 180 10.93 -25.98 -16.65
CA MET A 180 10.66 -27.37 -16.28
C MET A 180 10.81 -27.61 -14.76
N PRO A 181 10.12 -28.64 -14.21
CA PRO A 181 10.18 -28.94 -12.78
C PRO A 181 11.58 -29.38 -12.31
N VAL A 182 11.98 -28.86 -11.16
CA VAL A 182 13.20 -29.27 -10.46
C VAL A 182 12.87 -30.46 -9.57
N ILE A 183 13.46 -31.61 -9.89
CA ILE A 183 13.27 -32.87 -9.16
C ILE A 183 14.61 -33.32 -8.58
N LEU A 184 14.57 -33.98 -7.42
CA LEU A 184 15.76 -34.56 -6.81
C LEU A 184 16.42 -35.55 -7.78
N GLY A 185 17.73 -35.42 -7.94
CA GLY A 185 18.50 -36.22 -8.90
C GLY A 185 18.58 -35.60 -10.29
N ASN A 186 17.78 -34.59 -10.64
CA ASN A 186 17.95 -33.87 -11.91
C ASN A 186 19.35 -33.27 -11.98
N GLN A 187 19.87 -33.23 -13.20
CA GLN A 187 21.22 -32.79 -13.48
C GLN A 187 21.20 -31.68 -14.53
N TYR A 188 21.89 -30.59 -14.19
CA TYR A 188 21.96 -29.38 -14.99
C TYR A 188 23.41 -28.91 -15.09
N ILE A 189 23.73 -28.17 -16.14
CA ILE A 189 25.04 -27.50 -16.20
C ILE A 189 25.08 -26.37 -15.16
N VAL A 190 26.08 -26.40 -14.29
CA VAL A 190 26.43 -25.29 -13.39
C VAL A 190 27.65 -24.59 -13.98
N ARG A 191 27.49 -23.30 -14.30
CA ARG A 191 28.59 -22.44 -14.73
C ARG A 191 29.09 -21.62 -13.55
N PHE A 192 30.35 -21.78 -13.16
CA PHE A 192 30.91 -21.15 -11.96
C PHE A 192 32.31 -20.58 -12.20
N ASN A 193 32.80 -19.75 -11.27
CA ASN A 193 34.17 -19.23 -11.31
C ASN A 193 35.16 -20.27 -10.75
N ALA A 194 36.16 -20.68 -11.52
CA ALA A 194 37.15 -21.69 -11.10
C ALA A 194 37.88 -21.34 -9.79
N ASN A 195 38.23 -20.07 -9.60
CA ASN A 195 38.97 -19.58 -8.44
C ASN A 195 38.05 -19.29 -7.24
N ARG A 196 36.75 -19.10 -7.48
CA ARG A 196 35.73 -18.83 -6.45
C ARG A 196 34.41 -19.55 -6.78
N PRO A 197 34.33 -20.89 -6.61
CA PRO A 197 33.20 -21.69 -7.09
C PRO A 197 31.83 -21.31 -6.51
N ASN A 198 31.78 -20.65 -5.34
CA ASN A 198 30.54 -20.13 -4.77
C ASN A 198 29.81 -19.13 -5.70
N PHE A 199 30.55 -18.43 -6.57
CA PHE A 199 29.96 -17.70 -7.68
C PHE A 199 29.61 -18.69 -8.79
N ALA A 200 28.31 -18.90 -8.97
CA ALA A 200 27.77 -19.90 -9.87
C ALA A 200 26.41 -19.47 -10.40
N VAL A 201 26.09 -19.90 -11.61
CA VAL A 201 24.82 -19.72 -12.32
C VAL A 201 24.40 -21.10 -12.82
N LEU A 202 23.12 -21.42 -12.67
CA LEU A 202 22.54 -22.63 -13.21
C LEU A 202 22.16 -22.39 -14.68
N LYS A 203 22.51 -23.32 -15.56
CA LYS A 203 22.04 -23.37 -16.94
C LYS A 203 21.13 -24.59 -17.08
N ASP A 204 19.90 -24.43 -16.64
CA ASP A 204 18.84 -25.43 -16.62
C ASP A 204 18.25 -25.75 -18.02
N GLU A 205 18.62 -24.98 -19.04
CA GLU A 205 18.39 -25.28 -20.45
C GLU A 205 19.18 -26.51 -20.93
N TYR A 206 20.32 -26.81 -20.29
CA TYR A 206 21.17 -27.95 -20.63
C TYR A 206 21.05 -29.02 -19.55
N ILE A 207 20.41 -30.13 -19.93
CA ILE A 207 20.07 -31.25 -19.05
C ILE A 207 20.86 -32.50 -19.40
N SER A 208 21.05 -33.38 -18.42
CA SER A 208 21.59 -34.72 -18.69
C SER A 208 20.56 -35.63 -19.39
N PRO A 209 21.00 -36.72 -20.05
CA PRO A 209 20.10 -37.73 -20.59
C PRO A 209 19.13 -38.30 -19.54
N GLU A 210 19.60 -38.56 -18.33
CA GLU A 210 18.78 -39.07 -17.22
C GLU A 210 17.69 -38.06 -16.84
N THR A 211 18.01 -36.77 -16.85
CA THR A 211 17.04 -35.70 -16.59
C THR A 211 16.03 -35.59 -17.72
N ALA A 212 16.47 -35.79 -18.97
CA ALA A 212 15.58 -35.83 -20.12
C ALA A 212 14.60 -37.03 -20.03
N GLU A 213 15.01 -38.18 -19.50
CA GLU A 213 14.09 -39.30 -19.26
C GLU A 213 13.09 -38.99 -18.14
N VAL A 214 13.52 -38.34 -17.06
CA VAL A 214 12.62 -37.86 -16.00
C VAL A 214 11.57 -36.91 -16.59
N TYR A 215 11.98 -35.96 -17.44
CA TYR A 215 11.06 -35.05 -18.11
C TYR A 215 10.12 -35.76 -19.08
N PHE A 216 10.59 -36.77 -19.81
CA PHE A 216 9.74 -37.59 -20.68
C PHE A 216 8.58 -38.22 -19.89
N ASN A 217 8.87 -38.81 -18.72
CA ASN A 217 7.86 -39.45 -17.89
C ASN A 217 6.76 -38.50 -17.41
N ILE A 218 7.05 -37.19 -17.32
CA ILE A 218 6.10 -36.17 -16.90
C ILE A 218 5.35 -35.59 -18.10
N VAL A 219 6.06 -35.31 -19.19
CA VAL A 219 5.54 -34.62 -20.39
C VAL A 219 4.75 -35.55 -21.30
N ARG A 220 5.03 -36.86 -21.31
CA ARG A 220 4.32 -37.82 -22.19
C ARG A 220 2.80 -37.82 -21.99
N HIS A 221 2.32 -37.55 -20.77
CA HIS A 221 0.89 -37.52 -20.46
C HIS A 221 0.17 -36.32 -21.11
N PRO A 222 0.53 -35.05 -20.83
CA PRO A 222 -0.09 -33.91 -21.50
C PRO A 222 0.17 -33.90 -23.02
N LEU A 223 1.31 -34.45 -23.48
CA LEU A 223 1.57 -34.60 -24.91
C LEU A 223 0.59 -35.58 -25.56
N ALA A 224 0.40 -36.77 -24.98
CA ALA A 224 -0.55 -37.75 -25.52
C ALA A 224 -2.00 -37.26 -25.48
N GLU A 225 -2.38 -36.55 -24.41
CA GLU A 225 -3.69 -35.92 -24.27
C GLU A 225 -3.94 -34.89 -25.39
N HIS A 226 -2.96 -34.03 -25.68
CA HIS A 226 -3.05 -33.07 -26.78
C HIS A 226 -3.22 -33.76 -28.14
N LEU A 227 -2.52 -34.87 -28.35
CA LEU A 227 -2.54 -35.63 -29.60
C LEU A 227 -3.79 -36.51 -29.75
N GLY A 228 -4.51 -36.79 -28.66
CA GLY A 228 -5.63 -37.73 -28.65
C GLY A 228 -5.22 -39.18 -28.93
N ILE A 229 -4.01 -39.58 -28.51
CA ILE A 229 -3.44 -40.92 -28.73
C ILE A 229 -3.00 -41.57 -27.41
N SER A 230 -2.62 -42.85 -27.44
CA SER A 230 -2.10 -43.57 -26.26
C SER A 230 -0.77 -42.97 -25.80
N VAL A 231 -0.51 -43.00 -24.50
CA VAL A 231 0.78 -42.54 -23.92
C VAL A 231 1.96 -43.38 -24.42
N GLU A 232 1.69 -44.63 -24.77
CA GLU A 232 2.64 -45.62 -25.30
C GLU A 232 2.81 -45.54 -26.82
N ASP A 233 2.07 -44.65 -27.51
CA ASP A 233 2.20 -44.51 -28.96
C ASP A 233 3.61 -44.00 -29.33
N PRO A 234 4.33 -44.63 -30.28
CA PRO A 234 5.67 -44.21 -30.69
C PRO A 234 5.75 -42.74 -31.13
N SER A 235 4.64 -42.18 -31.61
CA SER A 235 4.53 -40.77 -32.00
C SER A 235 4.77 -39.82 -30.82
N VAL A 236 4.38 -40.20 -29.59
CA VAL A 236 4.63 -39.43 -28.36
C VAL A 236 6.13 -39.36 -28.08
N VAL A 237 6.82 -40.50 -28.21
CA VAL A 237 8.29 -40.59 -28.04
C VAL A 237 9.00 -39.74 -29.09
N CYS A 238 8.63 -39.89 -30.36
CA CYS A 238 9.19 -39.11 -31.46
C CYS A 238 9.00 -37.61 -31.23
N LEU A 239 7.79 -37.18 -30.88
CA LEU A 239 7.49 -35.76 -30.66
C LEU A 239 8.23 -35.20 -29.46
N TYR A 240 8.30 -35.93 -28.36
CA TYR A 240 9.03 -35.50 -27.18
C TYR A 240 10.49 -35.17 -27.51
N TRP A 241 11.21 -36.11 -28.12
CA TRP A 241 12.62 -35.92 -28.46
C TRP A 241 12.80 -34.84 -29.53
N SER A 242 11.90 -34.76 -30.50
CA SER A 242 11.90 -33.71 -31.53
C SER A 242 11.66 -32.32 -30.96
N ILE A 243 10.77 -32.19 -29.97
CA ILE A 243 10.50 -30.92 -29.29
C ILE A 243 11.70 -30.51 -28.45
N LEU A 244 12.29 -31.46 -27.69
CA LEU A 244 13.47 -31.19 -26.89
C LEU A 244 14.67 -30.78 -27.76
N ASP A 245 14.89 -31.41 -28.91
CA ASP A 245 15.96 -31.05 -29.84
C ASP A 245 15.73 -29.66 -30.47
N ARG A 246 14.51 -29.38 -30.94
CA ARG A 246 14.21 -28.16 -31.69
C ARG A 246 14.00 -26.92 -30.82
N PHE A 247 13.31 -27.09 -29.69
CA PHE A 247 12.85 -26.00 -28.81
C PHE A 247 13.49 -26.06 -27.43
N GLY A 248 14.31 -27.08 -27.15
CA GLY A 248 14.93 -27.25 -25.83
C GLY A 248 13.92 -27.58 -24.74
N VAL A 249 14.37 -27.37 -23.51
CA VAL A 249 13.59 -27.52 -22.28
C VAL A 249 12.38 -26.58 -22.26
N ASP A 250 12.49 -25.41 -22.90
CA ASP A 250 11.41 -24.41 -23.02
C ASP A 250 10.19 -24.96 -23.77
N GLY A 251 10.42 -25.67 -24.88
CA GLY A 251 9.37 -26.37 -25.63
C GLY A 251 8.63 -27.39 -24.76
N LEU A 252 9.35 -28.15 -23.95
CA LEU A 252 8.75 -29.09 -23.00
C LEU A 252 7.92 -28.38 -21.93
N GLY A 253 8.36 -27.20 -21.47
CA GLY A 253 7.63 -26.35 -20.55
C GLY A 253 6.25 -25.96 -21.11
N HIS A 254 6.19 -25.55 -22.38
CA HIS A 254 4.90 -25.26 -23.04
C HIS A 254 3.95 -26.46 -23.08
N ILE A 255 4.47 -27.67 -23.36
CA ILE A 255 3.64 -28.89 -23.35
C ILE A 255 3.14 -29.20 -21.93
N LEU A 256 4.03 -29.16 -20.94
CA LEU A 256 3.71 -29.51 -19.56
C LEU A 256 2.62 -28.61 -18.97
N PHE A 257 2.66 -27.32 -19.29
CA PHE A 257 1.73 -26.31 -18.77
C PHE A 257 0.65 -25.93 -19.79
N SER A 258 0.35 -26.79 -20.76
CA SER A 258 -0.64 -26.60 -21.82
C SER A 258 -2.05 -26.25 -21.34
N HIS A 259 -2.45 -26.72 -20.15
CA HIS A 259 -3.74 -26.39 -19.53
C HIS A 259 -3.63 -25.36 -18.40
N THR A 260 -2.45 -24.80 -18.17
CA THR A 260 -2.24 -23.86 -17.06
C THR A 260 -2.66 -22.45 -17.47
N PRO A 261 -3.52 -21.75 -16.70
CA PRO A 261 -3.87 -20.37 -16.99
C PRO A 261 -2.68 -19.43 -16.82
N PHE A 262 -2.64 -18.36 -17.62
CA PHE A 262 -1.61 -17.30 -17.55
C PHE A 262 -1.38 -16.75 -16.13
N ARG A 263 -2.44 -16.60 -15.32
CA ARG A 263 -2.32 -16.11 -13.94
C ARG A 263 -1.55 -17.05 -13.01
N LYS A 264 -1.53 -18.35 -13.29
CA LYS A 264 -0.79 -19.35 -12.52
C LYS A 264 0.63 -19.54 -13.03
N ASN A 265 0.84 -19.38 -14.34
CA ASN A 265 2.16 -19.38 -14.95
C ASN A 265 2.21 -18.44 -16.16
N TRP A 266 2.71 -17.24 -15.94
CA TRP A 266 2.83 -16.21 -16.96
C TRP A 266 3.71 -16.56 -18.16
N TYR A 267 4.68 -17.47 -18.01
CA TYR A 267 5.65 -17.81 -19.07
C TYR A 267 5.24 -19.07 -19.86
N HIS A 268 4.94 -20.18 -19.19
CA HIS A 268 4.41 -21.39 -19.82
C HIS A 268 2.94 -21.60 -19.44
N ASN A 269 2.03 -21.40 -20.37
CA ASN A 269 0.58 -21.49 -20.15
C ASN A 269 -0.13 -21.92 -21.43
N GLU A 270 -1.44 -22.09 -21.35
CA GLU A 270 -2.32 -22.40 -22.48
C GLU A 270 -2.10 -21.49 -23.69
N GLY A 271 -1.96 -20.18 -23.48
CA GLY A 271 -1.75 -19.24 -24.58
C GLY A 271 -0.38 -19.41 -25.25
N THR A 272 0.69 -19.59 -24.48
CA THR A 272 2.02 -19.82 -25.06
C THR A 272 2.17 -21.21 -25.67
N PHE A 273 1.44 -22.20 -25.15
CA PHE A 273 1.29 -23.51 -25.77
C PHE A 273 0.59 -23.44 -27.14
N GLN A 274 -0.52 -22.70 -27.25
CA GLN A 274 -1.16 -22.46 -28.55
C GLN A 274 -0.19 -21.83 -29.56
N GLY A 275 0.58 -20.83 -29.12
CA GLY A 275 1.63 -20.22 -29.94
C GLY A 275 2.69 -21.24 -30.43
N LEU A 276 3.11 -22.17 -29.57
CA LEU A 276 4.01 -23.26 -29.95
C LEU A 276 3.37 -24.15 -31.04
N VAL A 277 2.15 -24.63 -30.81
CA VAL A 277 1.46 -25.56 -31.73
C VAL A 277 1.13 -24.92 -33.08
N GLU A 278 0.84 -23.62 -33.09
CA GLU A 278 0.59 -22.87 -34.31
C GLU A 278 1.85 -22.60 -35.13
N SER A 279 3.03 -22.69 -34.52
CA SER A 279 4.30 -22.47 -35.19
C SER A 279 4.53 -23.45 -36.34
N GLU A 280 5.14 -22.97 -37.43
CA GLU A 280 5.46 -23.81 -38.58
C GLU A 280 6.46 -24.92 -38.21
N ALA A 281 7.40 -24.61 -37.31
CA ALA A 281 8.38 -25.56 -36.81
C ALA A 281 7.70 -26.73 -36.09
N TYR A 282 6.75 -26.47 -35.18
CA TYR A 282 6.02 -27.52 -34.50
C TYR A 282 5.19 -28.36 -35.48
N LYS A 283 4.46 -27.71 -36.39
CA LYS A 283 3.66 -28.39 -37.42
C LYS A 283 4.50 -29.33 -38.30
N LYS A 284 5.75 -28.98 -38.60
CA LYS A 284 6.68 -29.84 -39.34
C LYS A 284 7.05 -31.09 -38.52
N LEU A 285 7.40 -30.93 -37.24
CA LEU A 285 7.72 -32.05 -36.34
C LEU A 285 6.51 -32.97 -36.12
N TYR A 286 5.33 -32.38 -35.92
CA TYR A 286 4.06 -33.09 -35.80
C TYR A 286 3.82 -34.00 -37.01
N ARG A 287 3.97 -33.44 -38.22
CA ARG A 287 3.81 -34.20 -39.46
C ARG A 287 4.85 -35.31 -39.60
N SER A 288 6.12 -35.07 -39.24
CA SER A 288 7.16 -36.11 -39.37
C SER A 288 6.98 -37.26 -38.39
N CYS A 289 6.45 -37.00 -37.19
CA CYS A 289 6.31 -38.03 -36.15
C CYS A 289 5.01 -38.85 -36.26
N LEU A 290 3.96 -38.30 -36.88
CA LEU A 290 2.66 -38.97 -36.99
C LEU A 290 2.43 -39.70 -38.30
N VAL A 291 3.43 -39.75 -39.20
CA VAL A 291 3.33 -40.59 -40.39
C VAL A 291 3.33 -42.05 -39.93
N ARG A 292 2.13 -42.65 -39.90
CA ARG A 292 2.01 -44.10 -39.82
C ARG A 292 2.61 -44.68 -41.12
N PRO A 293 3.49 -45.69 -41.05
CA PRO A 293 3.76 -46.49 -42.24
C PRO A 293 2.42 -47.07 -42.72
N GLU A 294 2.12 -46.89 -44.01
CA GLU A 294 1.00 -47.54 -44.70
C GLU A 294 1.08 -49.07 -44.60
#